data_AF-A0A0C9TK69-F1
#
_entry.id   AF-A0A0C9TK69-F1
#
_cell.length_a   1.000
_cell.length_b   1.000
_cell.length_c   1.000
_cell.angle_alpha   90.00
_cell.angle_beta   90.00
_cell.angle_gamma   90.00
#
_symmetry.space_group_name_H-M   'P 1'
#
loop_
_entity.id
_entity.type
_entity.pdbx_description
1 polymer ?
#
loop_
_entity_poly.entity_id
_entity_poly.type
_entity_poly.pdbx_seq_one_letter_code
_entity_poly.pdbx_strand_id
1 'polypeptide(L)'
;CIDCDTSGLYCTACLMQSHTRSPLHRVKTWNGTYFEESSLASAGLTLKLGHDPALCDSRKAKNHSHLMTVMDTNGLHNVRLTWCRCYGFSQLGRELLRLQWVLATLVRPGTAFTFRVLKHFQMLSHVARTTPWDFCNAIQRITDNIQPDLLPDIYRSFNRIQHIWRVARAYKRGGVTSVSRYEMQLGMQCVSCSWPGKNIPDNW
;
A
#
# COMPACT_ATOMS: atom_id res chain seq x y z
N CYS A 1 1.25 -20.24 7.20
CA CYS A 1 1.43 -18.77 7.19
C CYS A 1 2.19 -18.40 8.46
N ILE A 2 3.13 -17.46 8.40
CA ILE A 2 3.91 -17.04 9.58
C ILE A 2 3.36 -15.77 10.26
N ASP A 3 2.40 -15.09 9.62
CA ASP A 3 1.78 -13.86 10.14
C ASP A 3 0.36 -14.07 10.68
N CYS A 4 -0.25 -15.25 10.50
CA CYS A 4 -1.52 -15.58 11.14
C CYS A 4 -1.31 -15.92 12.61
N ASP A 5 -2.21 -15.43 13.48
CA ASP A 5 -2.21 -15.79 14.90
C ASP A 5 -2.47 -17.28 15.14
N THR A 6 -3.24 -17.91 14.24
CA THR A 6 -3.48 -19.35 14.25
C THR A 6 -2.32 -20.08 13.57
N SER A 7 -1.56 -20.85 14.36
CA SER A 7 -0.54 -21.75 13.84
C SER A 7 -1.19 -22.96 13.15
N GLY A 8 -0.66 -23.35 11.98
CA GLY A 8 -1.18 -24.50 11.24
C GLY A 8 -0.54 -24.70 9.87
N LEU A 9 -0.52 -25.95 9.44
CA LEU A 9 -0.21 -26.32 8.05
C LEU A 9 -1.51 -26.33 7.24
N TYR A 10 -1.47 -25.71 6.07
CA TYR A 10 -2.61 -25.60 5.17
C TYR A 10 -2.22 -26.17 3.83
N CYS A 11 -3.15 -26.89 3.18
CA CYS A 11 -3.01 -27.11 1.75
C CYS A 11 -3.14 -25.77 1.00
N THR A 12 -2.68 -25.72 -0.25
CA THR A 12 -2.70 -24.50 -1.07
C THR A 12 -4.10 -23.88 -1.19
N ALA A 13 -5.14 -24.72 -1.33
CA ALA A 13 -6.52 -24.25 -1.43
C ALA A 13 -7.01 -23.56 -0.14
N CYS A 14 -6.82 -24.20 1.02
CA CYS A 14 -7.18 -23.62 2.32
C CYS A 14 -6.38 -22.36 2.60
N LEU A 15 -5.09 -22.33 2.25
CA LEU A 15 -4.23 -21.17 2.38
C LEU A 15 -4.79 -19.99 1.56
N MET A 16 -5.12 -20.19 0.29
CA MET A 16 -5.69 -19.12 -0.54
C MET A 16 -7.02 -18.61 0.02
N GLN A 17 -7.91 -19.52 0.43
CA GLN A 17 -9.23 -19.16 0.95
C GLN A 17 -9.14 -18.28 2.20
N SER A 18 -8.28 -18.67 3.15
CA SER A 18 -8.12 -17.94 4.41
C SER A 18 -7.42 -16.58 4.23
N HIS A 19 -6.59 -16.42 3.19
CA HIS A 19 -5.80 -15.20 2.97
C HIS A 19 -6.39 -14.23 1.95
N THR A 20 -7.62 -14.47 1.47
CA THR A 20 -8.34 -13.54 0.58
C THR A 20 -8.44 -12.12 1.15
N ARG A 21 -8.55 -11.99 2.48
CA ARG A 21 -8.61 -10.70 3.20
C ARG A 21 -7.27 -10.25 3.78
N SER A 22 -6.24 -11.09 3.67
CA SER A 22 -4.90 -10.83 4.19
C SER A 22 -3.84 -11.16 3.12
N PRO A 23 -3.88 -10.48 1.96
CA PRO A 23 -3.02 -10.82 0.81
C PRO A 23 -1.54 -10.45 1.01
N LEU A 24 -1.22 -9.80 2.13
CA LEU A 24 0.12 -9.34 2.50
C LEU A 24 0.66 -10.12 3.70
N HIS A 25 0.14 -11.32 3.98
CA HIS A 25 0.75 -12.21 4.96
C HIS A 25 1.87 -13.01 4.31
N ARG A 26 2.96 -13.19 5.05
CA ARG A 26 4.09 -14.03 4.64
C ARG A 26 3.76 -15.50 4.82
N VAL A 27 4.20 -16.30 3.85
CA VAL A 27 3.96 -17.74 3.81
C VAL A 27 5.22 -18.48 3.42
N LYS A 28 5.34 -19.71 3.93
CA LYS A 28 6.37 -20.65 3.50
C LYS A 28 5.71 -21.85 2.85
N THR A 29 6.37 -22.45 1.88
CA THR A 29 5.90 -23.66 1.19
C THR A 29 6.82 -24.83 1.49
N TRP A 30 6.22 -26.00 1.70
CA TRP A 30 6.99 -27.24 1.88
C TRP A 30 7.44 -27.74 0.51
N ASN A 31 8.74 -27.89 0.31
CA ASN A 31 9.32 -28.39 -0.95
C ASN A 31 9.61 -29.89 -0.93
N GLY A 32 9.24 -30.61 0.14
CA GLY A 32 9.56 -32.02 0.36
C GLY A 32 10.64 -32.25 1.42
N THR A 33 11.50 -31.24 1.67
CA THR A 33 12.62 -31.36 2.61
C THR A 33 12.65 -30.27 3.68
N TYR A 34 12.29 -29.04 3.33
CA TYR A 34 12.18 -27.93 4.27
C TYR A 34 11.11 -26.92 3.82
N PHE A 35 10.82 -25.97 4.70
CA PHE A 35 9.96 -24.83 4.37
C PHE A 35 10.79 -23.70 3.78
N GLU A 36 10.59 -23.42 2.49
CA GLU A 36 11.21 -22.30 1.79
C GLU A 36 10.30 -21.06 1.81
N GLU A 37 10.90 -19.88 1.68
CA GLU A 37 10.15 -18.63 1.53
C GLU A 37 9.30 -18.67 0.26
N SER A 38 8.08 -18.16 0.34
CA SER A 38 7.15 -18.14 -0.77
C SER A 38 6.24 -16.92 -0.68
N SER A 39 5.33 -16.80 -1.63
CA SER A 39 4.35 -15.73 -1.68
C SER A 39 2.96 -16.28 -1.87
N LEU A 40 1.95 -15.54 -1.42
CA LEU A 40 0.57 -15.88 -1.73
C LEU A 40 0.32 -15.87 -3.26
N ALA A 41 1.02 -15.00 -4.00
CA ALA A 41 0.94 -14.98 -5.46
C ALA A 41 1.50 -16.24 -6.13
N SER A 42 2.61 -16.81 -5.64
CA SER A 42 3.17 -18.09 -6.14
C SER A 42 2.29 -19.27 -5.75
N ALA A 43 1.63 -19.21 -4.60
CA ALA A 43 0.59 -20.16 -4.21
C ALA A 43 -0.71 -20.05 -5.05
N GLY A 44 -0.84 -19.02 -5.90
CA GLY A 44 -1.98 -18.82 -6.80
C GLY A 44 -3.01 -17.78 -6.34
N LEU A 45 -2.83 -17.19 -5.16
CA LEU A 45 -3.73 -16.14 -4.68
C LEU A 45 -3.67 -14.94 -5.63
N THR A 46 -4.84 -14.51 -6.06
CA THR A 46 -5.01 -13.37 -6.95
C THR A 46 -6.02 -12.40 -6.36
N LEU A 47 -5.61 -11.16 -6.19
CA LEU A 47 -6.49 -10.10 -5.71
C LEU A 47 -7.28 -9.51 -6.89
N LYS A 48 -8.58 -9.81 -6.91
CA LYS A 48 -9.50 -9.26 -7.90
C LYS A 48 -9.80 -7.79 -7.55
N LEU A 49 -9.64 -6.88 -8.50
CA LEU A 49 -10.01 -5.47 -8.36
C LEU A 49 -11.26 -5.16 -9.17
N GLY A 50 -12.08 -4.24 -8.65
CA GLY A 50 -13.34 -3.84 -9.28
C GLY A 50 -14.44 -4.88 -9.08
N HIS A 51 -15.26 -5.10 -10.10
CA HIS A 51 -16.33 -6.12 -10.09
C HIS A 51 -15.77 -7.51 -10.46
N ASP A 52 -16.48 -8.58 -10.12
CA ASP A 52 -16.07 -9.92 -10.51
C ASP A 52 -16.10 -10.05 -12.04
N PRO A 53 -14.97 -10.42 -12.70
CA PRO A 53 -14.98 -10.64 -14.13
C PRO A 53 -15.92 -11.76 -14.57
N ALA A 54 -16.20 -12.73 -13.70
CA ALA A 54 -17.15 -13.82 -14.00
C ALA A 54 -18.61 -13.33 -14.11
N LEU A 55 -18.93 -12.21 -13.46
CA LEU A 55 -20.24 -11.55 -13.50
C LEU A 55 -20.24 -10.35 -14.44
N CYS A 56 -19.28 -10.27 -15.36
CA CYS A 56 -19.16 -9.16 -16.29
C CYS A 56 -20.07 -9.35 -17.50
N ASP A 57 -21.09 -8.50 -17.64
CA ASP A 57 -21.98 -8.49 -18.82
C ASP A 57 -21.29 -8.04 -20.13
N SER A 58 -20.03 -7.58 -20.06
CA SER A 58 -19.31 -7.17 -21.26
C SER A 58 -18.91 -8.38 -22.09
N ARG A 59 -19.48 -8.48 -23.30
CA ARG A 59 -19.16 -9.53 -24.31
C ARG A 59 -17.66 -9.60 -24.70
N LYS A 60 -16.85 -8.63 -24.25
CA LYS A 60 -15.40 -8.52 -24.48
C LYS A 60 -14.62 -8.42 -23.16
N ALA A 61 -15.06 -9.08 -22.09
CA ALA A 61 -14.36 -9.10 -20.81
C ALA A 61 -12.93 -9.66 -21.00
N LYS A 62 -11.96 -8.78 -21.21
CA LYS A 62 -10.54 -9.12 -21.24
C LYS A 62 -10.00 -8.90 -19.83
N ASN A 63 -9.59 -10.00 -19.21
CA ASN A 63 -8.91 -9.96 -17.92
C ASN A 63 -7.48 -9.50 -18.12
N HIS A 64 -7.07 -8.55 -17.31
CA HIS A 64 -5.66 -8.21 -17.17
C HIS A 64 -5.13 -8.88 -15.90
N SER A 65 -3.96 -9.50 -16.00
CA SER A 65 -3.23 -10.01 -14.84
C SER A 65 -1.93 -9.24 -14.72
N HIS A 66 -1.62 -8.78 -13.51
CA HIS A 66 -0.44 -7.98 -13.25
C HIS A 66 0.21 -8.40 -11.93
N LEU A 67 1.50 -8.69 -11.96
CA LEU A 67 2.27 -8.96 -10.75
C LEU A 67 2.92 -7.65 -10.27
N MET A 68 2.83 -7.36 -8.98
CA MET A 68 3.46 -6.19 -8.39
C MET A 68 4.12 -6.51 -7.06
N THR A 69 5.14 -5.73 -6.73
CA THR A 69 5.73 -5.70 -5.40
C THR A 69 4.95 -4.71 -4.52
N VAL A 70 4.47 -5.16 -3.37
CA VAL A 70 3.79 -4.32 -2.39
C VAL A 70 4.62 -4.28 -1.12
N MET A 71 5.00 -3.08 -0.69
CA MET A 71 5.68 -2.87 0.58
C MET A 71 4.65 -2.63 1.69
N ASP A 72 4.74 -3.42 2.75
CA ASP A 72 3.94 -3.31 3.95
C ASP A 72 4.82 -3.35 5.20
N THR A 73 4.23 -3.16 6.40
CA THR A 73 4.99 -3.12 7.66
C THR A 73 5.71 -4.42 8.00
N ASN A 74 5.26 -5.55 7.45
CA ASN A 74 5.83 -6.87 7.67
C ASN A 74 6.75 -7.36 6.53
N GLY A 75 7.06 -6.52 5.54
CA GLY A 75 7.97 -6.89 4.45
C GLY A 75 7.50 -6.49 3.05
N LEU A 76 8.19 -7.05 2.06
CA LEU A 76 7.85 -6.96 0.64
C LEU A 76 7.08 -8.18 0.19
N HIS A 77 6.03 -7.93 -0.59
CA HIS A 77 5.10 -8.97 -1.03
C HIS A 77 4.98 -8.96 -2.54
N ASN A 78 5.07 -10.13 -3.15
CA ASN A 78 4.61 -10.31 -4.52
C ASN A 78 3.11 -10.54 -4.51
N VAL A 79 2.35 -9.62 -5.11
CA VAL A 79 0.90 -9.68 -5.17
C VAL A 79 0.45 -9.72 -6.62
N ARG A 80 -0.33 -10.74 -6.97
CA ARG A 80 -0.96 -10.86 -8.28
C ARG A 80 -2.32 -10.17 -8.25
N LEU A 81 -2.52 -9.21 -9.12
CA LEU A 81 -3.77 -8.50 -9.29
C LEU A 81 -4.44 -8.93 -10.59
N THR A 82 -5.76 -9.05 -10.56
CA THR A 82 -6.56 -9.19 -11.78
C THR A 82 -7.73 -8.22 -11.80
N TRP A 83 -8.04 -7.72 -12.98
CA TRP A 83 -9.21 -6.87 -13.19
C TRP A 83 -9.75 -6.99 -14.60
N CYS A 84 -11.04 -6.67 -14.73
CA CYS A 84 -11.70 -6.59 -16.03
C CYS A 84 -11.39 -5.25 -16.70
N ARG A 85 -11.22 -5.23 -18.03
CA ARG A 85 -11.12 -4.01 -18.85
C ARG A 85 -12.46 -3.55 -19.44
N CYS A 86 -13.59 -3.91 -18.83
CA CYS A 86 -14.89 -3.43 -19.30
C CYS A 86 -15.02 -1.90 -19.11
N TYR A 87 -15.99 -1.31 -19.80
CA TYR A 87 -16.37 0.09 -19.61
C TYR A 87 -16.80 0.29 -18.13
N GLY A 88 -15.93 0.89 -17.32
CA GLY A 88 -16.19 1.14 -15.90
C GLY A 88 -15.04 0.83 -14.94
N PHE A 89 -14.00 0.09 -15.35
CA PHE A 89 -12.82 -0.05 -14.50
C PHE A 89 -12.15 1.30 -14.30
N SER A 90 -12.13 1.77 -13.06
CA SER A 90 -11.43 3.00 -12.73
C SER A 90 -9.92 2.80 -12.89
N GLN A 91 -9.16 3.83 -13.26
CA GLN A 91 -7.71 3.72 -13.42
C GLN A 91 -7.10 2.95 -12.24
N LEU A 92 -6.23 1.96 -12.48
CA LEU A 92 -5.69 1.03 -11.47
C LEU A 92 -5.31 1.71 -10.13
N GLY A 93 -4.72 2.91 -10.20
CA GLY A 93 -4.40 3.70 -9.01
C GLY A 93 -5.58 3.98 -8.08
N ARG A 94 -6.79 4.21 -8.60
CA ARG A 94 -8.00 4.45 -7.79
C ARG A 94 -8.47 3.18 -7.07
N GLU A 95 -8.44 2.03 -7.71
CA GLU A 95 -8.77 0.75 -7.04
C GLU A 95 -7.76 0.44 -5.94
N LEU A 96 -6.47 0.66 -6.20
CA LEU A 96 -5.44 0.49 -5.19
C LEU A 96 -5.60 1.47 -4.02
N LEU A 97 -5.99 2.72 -4.29
CA LEU A 97 -6.29 3.69 -3.22
C LEU A 97 -7.49 3.25 -2.37
N ARG A 98 -8.48 2.54 -2.92
CA ARG A 98 -9.58 1.94 -2.13
C ARG A 98 -9.06 0.84 -1.20
N LEU A 99 -8.04 0.10 -1.62
CA LEU A 99 -7.29 -0.83 -0.77
C LEU A 99 -6.31 -0.13 0.19
N GLN A 100 -6.29 1.21 0.20
CA GLN A 100 -5.33 2.03 0.92
C GLN A 100 -3.88 1.76 0.50
N TRP A 101 -3.64 1.52 -0.78
CA TRP A 101 -2.31 1.37 -1.38
C TRP A 101 -2.04 2.53 -2.33
N VAL A 102 -0.80 3.03 -2.34
CA VAL A 102 -0.32 4.09 -3.23
C VAL A 102 0.66 3.49 -4.24
N LEU A 103 0.45 3.76 -5.52
CA LEU A 103 1.38 3.36 -6.57
C LEU A 103 2.65 4.22 -6.56
N ALA A 104 3.80 3.58 -6.79
CA ALA A 104 5.07 4.26 -7.03
C ALA A 104 5.05 5.09 -8.33
N THR A 105 4.43 4.53 -9.38
CA THR A 105 4.32 5.13 -10.72
C THR A 105 2.95 4.81 -11.32
N LEU A 106 2.42 5.70 -12.16
CA LEU A 106 1.10 5.54 -12.78
C LEU A 106 1.13 4.89 -14.18
N VAL A 107 2.25 4.99 -14.89
CA VAL A 107 2.36 4.55 -16.30
C VAL A 107 2.67 3.06 -16.41
N ARG A 108 3.57 2.54 -15.55
CA ARG A 108 3.92 1.12 -15.45
C ARG A 108 4.13 0.74 -13.97
N PRO A 109 3.04 0.46 -13.24
CA PRO A 109 3.10 0.28 -11.80
C PRO A 109 3.76 -1.05 -11.44
N GLY A 110 5.06 -1.04 -11.13
CA GLY A 110 5.78 -2.21 -10.62
C GLY A 110 5.69 -2.36 -9.09
N THR A 111 5.49 -1.24 -8.38
CA THR A 111 5.56 -1.19 -6.91
C THR A 111 4.39 -0.39 -6.33
N ALA A 112 3.85 -0.86 -5.22
CA ALA A 112 2.88 -0.13 -4.40
C ALA A 112 3.31 -0.11 -2.93
N PHE A 113 2.80 0.86 -2.17
CA PHE A 113 3.05 1.04 -0.75
C PHE A 113 1.73 1.12 -0.01
N THR A 114 1.57 0.35 1.06
CA THR A 114 0.36 0.46 1.88
C THR A 114 0.34 1.77 2.67
N PHE A 115 -0.84 2.27 3.03
CA PHE A 115 -0.95 3.39 3.96
C PHE A 115 -0.39 3.01 5.33
N ARG A 116 -0.41 1.73 5.70
CA ARG A 116 0.16 1.22 6.96
C ARG A 116 1.67 1.49 7.00
N VAL A 117 2.42 1.12 5.96
CA VAL A 117 3.87 1.36 5.93
C VAL A 117 4.21 2.85 5.90
N LEU A 118 3.44 3.67 5.16
CA LEU A 118 3.66 5.12 5.10
C LEU A 118 3.40 5.82 6.44
N LYS A 119 2.34 5.41 7.16
CA LYS A 119 2.06 5.88 8.53
C LYS A 119 3.15 5.45 9.50
N HIS A 120 3.59 4.19 9.40
CA HIS A 120 4.60 3.63 10.28
C HIS A 120 5.95 4.35 10.12
N PHE A 121 6.42 4.50 8.87
CA PHE A 121 7.63 5.28 8.59
C PHE A 121 7.49 6.73 9.04
N GLN A 122 6.34 7.37 8.82
CA GLN A 122 6.14 8.74 9.25
C GLN A 122 6.37 8.88 10.76
N MET A 123 5.82 7.98 11.57
CA MET A 123 6.05 7.99 13.02
C MET A 123 7.50 7.75 13.39
N LEU A 124 8.16 6.74 12.81
CA LEU A 124 9.57 6.44 13.08
C LEU A 124 10.49 7.60 12.66
N SER A 125 10.22 8.25 11.53
CA SER A 125 10.97 9.41 11.08
C SER A 125 10.85 10.61 12.02
N HIS A 126 9.72 10.75 12.72
CA HIS A 126 9.48 11.85 13.67
C HIS A 126 10.02 11.54 15.07
N VAL A 127 9.79 10.32 15.57
CA VAL A 127 10.10 9.94 16.95
C VAL A 127 11.53 9.41 17.07
N ALA A 128 11.93 8.50 16.19
CA ALA A 128 13.21 7.81 16.23
C ALA A 128 14.25 8.38 15.24
N ARG A 129 13.89 9.43 14.49
CA ARG A 129 14.73 10.05 13.45
C ARG A 129 15.24 9.06 12.39
N THR A 130 14.51 7.97 12.16
CA THR A 130 14.87 6.95 11.17
C THR A 130 14.89 7.55 9.78
N THR A 131 16.00 7.34 9.05
CA THR A 131 16.10 7.80 7.66
C THR A 131 15.26 6.90 6.73
N PRO A 132 14.82 7.38 5.55
CA PRO A 132 14.15 6.52 4.58
C PRO A 132 15.02 5.33 4.14
N TRP A 133 16.34 5.53 4.10
CA TRP A 133 17.32 4.49 3.75
C TRP A 133 17.31 3.36 4.77
N ASP A 134 17.51 3.69 6.05
CA ASP A 134 17.53 2.69 7.14
C ASP A 134 16.20 1.96 7.23
N PHE A 135 15.08 2.67 7.04
CA PHE A 135 13.76 2.07 7.05
C PHE A 135 13.54 1.07 5.90
N CYS A 136 13.94 1.42 4.67
CA CYS A 136 13.86 0.50 3.54
C CYS A 136 14.75 -0.74 3.77
N ASN A 137 15.97 -0.56 4.26
CA ASN A 137 16.87 -1.67 4.60
C ASN A 137 16.30 -2.58 5.67
N ALA A 138 15.67 -2.00 6.71
CA ALA A 138 15.00 -2.78 7.75
C ALA A 138 13.86 -3.63 7.17
N ILE A 139 13.04 -3.07 6.28
CA ILE A 139 11.93 -3.81 5.65
C ILE A 139 12.43 -4.90 4.69
N GLN A 140 13.50 -4.63 3.94
CA GLN A 140 14.17 -5.65 3.12
C GLN A 140 14.68 -6.80 4.01
N ARG A 141 15.33 -6.51 5.13
CA ARG A 141 15.80 -7.53 6.08
C ARG A 141 14.67 -8.27 6.81
N ILE A 142 13.54 -7.62 7.07
CA ILE A 142 12.33 -8.28 7.59
C ILE A 142 11.78 -9.28 6.55
N THR A 143 11.95 -8.99 5.26
CA THR A 143 11.55 -9.85 4.15
C THR A 143 12.52 -11.02 3.99
N ASP A 144 13.81 -10.72 3.90
CA ASP A 144 14.90 -11.69 3.83
C ASP A 144 16.15 -11.11 4.50
N ASN A 145 16.53 -11.66 5.66
CA ASN A 145 17.70 -11.22 6.40
C ASN A 145 19.00 -11.91 5.95
N ILE A 146 18.89 -12.94 5.11
CA ILE A 146 20.03 -13.71 4.61
C ILE A 146 20.58 -13.04 3.35
N GLN A 147 19.70 -12.72 2.39
CA GLN A 147 20.08 -12.15 1.09
C GLN A 147 19.23 -10.92 0.72
N PRO A 148 19.22 -9.84 1.54
CA PRO A 148 18.40 -8.66 1.27
C PRO A 148 18.75 -7.96 -0.05
N ASP A 149 19.98 -8.10 -0.54
CA ASP A 149 20.46 -7.47 -1.77
C ASP A 149 19.85 -8.10 -3.06
N LEU A 150 19.25 -9.29 -2.94
CA LEU A 150 18.51 -9.92 -4.05
C LEU A 150 17.08 -9.40 -4.17
N LEU A 151 16.60 -8.64 -3.19
CA LEU A 151 15.27 -8.03 -3.22
C LEU A 151 15.25 -6.79 -4.13
N PRO A 152 14.08 -6.41 -4.65
CA PRO A 152 13.95 -5.21 -5.47
C PRO A 152 14.44 -3.95 -4.75
N ASP A 153 15.12 -3.05 -5.47
CA ASP A 153 15.42 -1.70 -4.98
C ASP A 153 14.13 -0.88 -4.90
N ILE A 154 13.62 -0.74 -3.67
CA ILE A 154 12.42 0.02 -3.34
C ILE A 154 12.73 1.44 -2.88
N TYR A 155 13.99 1.78 -2.59
CA TYR A 155 14.35 3.00 -1.88
C TYR A 155 13.95 4.25 -2.65
N ARG A 156 14.30 4.32 -3.95
CA ARG A 156 13.99 5.49 -4.79
C ARG A 156 12.48 5.73 -4.88
N SER A 157 11.73 4.66 -5.10
CA SER A 157 10.26 4.68 -5.16
C SER A 157 9.66 5.08 -3.83
N PHE A 158 10.12 4.49 -2.73
CA PHE A 158 9.65 4.78 -1.38
C PHE A 158 9.92 6.22 -0.99
N ASN A 159 11.13 6.73 -1.24
CA ASN A 159 11.50 8.08 -0.91
C ASN A 159 10.57 9.08 -1.61
N ARG A 160 10.31 8.90 -2.91
CA ARG A 160 9.32 9.71 -3.64
C ARG A 160 7.92 9.64 -3.01
N ILE A 161 7.43 8.44 -2.72
CA ILE A 161 6.05 8.27 -2.22
C ILE A 161 5.88 8.78 -0.80
N GLN A 162 6.86 8.66 0.10
CA GLN A 162 6.76 9.22 1.45
C GLN A 162 6.72 10.75 1.42
N HIS A 163 7.44 11.40 0.50
CA HIS A 163 7.32 12.85 0.29
C HIS A 163 5.91 13.24 -0.17
N ILE A 164 5.36 12.55 -1.18
CA ILE A 164 3.99 12.77 -1.67
C ILE A 164 2.98 12.54 -0.55
N TRP A 165 3.15 11.49 0.25
CA TRP A 165 2.30 11.19 1.40
C TRP A 165 2.27 12.34 2.41
N ARG A 166 3.44 12.89 2.78
CA ARG A 166 3.54 14.02 3.72
C ARG A 166 2.81 15.26 3.19
N VAL A 167 3.03 15.60 1.92
CA VAL A 167 2.36 16.73 1.25
C VAL A 167 0.84 16.51 1.18
N ALA A 168 0.39 15.33 0.75
CA ALA A 168 -1.03 15.00 0.69
C ALA A 168 -1.70 15.07 2.06
N ARG A 169 -1.01 14.67 3.14
CA ARG A 169 -1.55 14.85 4.50
C ARG A 169 -1.58 16.31 4.93
N ALA A 170 -0.58 17.11 4.54
CA ALA A 170 -0.58 18.54 4.83
C ALA A 170 -1.78 19.23 4.17
N TYR A 171 -2.06 18.94 2.89
CA TYR A 171 -3.25 19.45 2.20
C TYR A 171 -4.55 19.06 2.90
N LYS A 172 -4.69 17.78 3.28
CA LYS A 172 -5.87 17.31 4.01
C LYS A 172 -6.04 18.02 5.36
N ARG A 173 -4.96 18.27 6.09
CA ARG A 173 -4.99 19.02 7.35
C ARG A 173 -5.37 20.49 7.16
N GLY A 174 -4.92 21.11 6.08
CA GLY A 174 -5.33 22.46 5.69
C GLY A 174 -6.75 22.55 5.11
N GLY A 175 -7.53 21.46 5.10
CA GLY A 175 -8.88 21.43 4.54
C GLY A 175 -8.91 21.49 3.00
N VAL A 176 -7.79 21.28 2.33
CA VAL A 176 -7.71 21.41 0.87
C VAL A 176 -8.08 20.09 0.19
N THR A 177 -9.21 20.10 -0.53
CA THR A 177 -9.79 18.95 -1.22
C THR A 177 -9.52 18.93 -2.73
N SER A 178 -9.14 20.07 -3.30
CA SER A 178 -8.75 20.22 -4.70
C SER A 178 -7.44 20.99 -4.79
N VAL A 179 -6.48 20.45 -5.54
CA VAL A 179 -5.18 21.10 -5.74
C VAL A 179 -5.31 22.09 -6.91
N SER A 180 -5.49 23.38 -6.59
CA SER A 180 -5.42 24.45 -7.57
C SER A 180 -3.96 24.89 -7.80
N ARG A 181 -3.65 25.47 -8.96
CA ARG A 181 -2.33 26.03 -9.26
C ARG A 181 -1.99 27.31 -8.46
N TYR A 182 -2.95 27.89 -7.76
CA TYR A 182 -2.80 29.14 -7.02
C TYR A 182 -2.67 28.91 -5.52
N GLU A 183 -1.92 29.81 -4.87
CA GLU A 183 -1.54 29.87 -3.44
C GLU A 183 -2.37 28.97 -2.51
N MET A 184 -1.76 27.88 -2.07
CA MET A 184 -2.36 26.98 -1.09
C MET A 184 -1.65 27.18 0.25
N GLN A 185 -2.33 27.81 1.20
CA GLN A 185 -1.82 27.92 2.56
C GLN A 185 -2.01 26.58 3.27
N LEU A 186 -0.90 25.90 3.58
CA LEU A 186 -0.88 24.67 4.37
C LEU A 186 -0.92 24.92 5.88
N GLY A 187 -0.77 26.18 6.29
CA GLY A 187 -0.90 26.60 7.67
C GLY A 187 -2.35 26.48 8.11
N MET A 188 -2.59 25.78 9.22
CA MET A 188 -3.89 25.81 9.88
C MET A 188 -4.03 27.16 10.60
N GLN A 189 -5.22 27.76 10.55
CA GLN A 189 -5.51 28.91 11.40
C GLN A 189 -5.35 28.49 12.86
N CYS A 190 -4.59 29.27 13.62
CA CYS A 190 -4.40 29.02 15.04
C CYS A 190 -5.75 29.14 15.76
N VAL A 191 -6.20 28.06 16.39
CA VAL A 191 -7.49 28.02 17.11
C VAL A 191 -7.51 28.92 18.34
N SER A 192 -6.32 29.23 18.89
CA SER A 192 -6.15 30.11 20.05
C SER A 192 -6.04 31.58 19.68
N CYS A 193 -5.84 31.92 18.41
CA CYS A 193 -5.80 33.32 17.97
C CYS A 193 -7.20 33.92 17.98
N SER A 194 -7.29 35.22 18.26
CA SER A 194 -8.53 36.00 18.21
C SER A 194 -8.98 36.21 16.77
N TRP A 195 -10.13 35.66 16.38
CA TRP A 195 -10.72 35.80 15.06
C TRP A 195 -12.10 36.45 15.19
N PRO A 196 -12.21 37.78 14.97
CA PRO A 196 -13.48 38.49 14.93
C PRO A 196 -14.52 37.76 14.08
N GLY A 197 -15.73 37.56 14.62
CA GLY A 197 -16.81 36.84 13.92
C GLY A 197 -16.63 35.32 13.80
N LYS A 198 -15.59 34.72 14.42
CA LYS A 198 -15.44 33.25 14.50
C LYS A 198 -15.40 32.73 15.93
N ASN A 199 -14.47 33.22 16.75
CA ASN A 199 -14.24 32.70 18.12
C ASN A 199 -14.17 33.79 19.19
N ILE A 200 -14.52 35.03 18.83
CA ILE A 200 -14.63 36.16 19.77
C ILE A 200 -15.94 36.90 19.48
N PRO A 201 -16.64 37.44 20.49
CA PRO A 201 -17.83 38.26 20.30
C PRO A 201 -17.51 39.54 19.52
N ASP A 202 -18.52 40.10 18.88
CA ASP A 202 -18.42 41.46 18.33
C ASP A 202 -18.16 42.45 19.48
N ASN A 203 -17.19 43.34 19.32
CA ASN A 203 -16.71 44.33 20.30
C ASN A 203 -15.89 43.77 21.50
N TRP A 204 -15.01 42.79 21.28
CA TRP A 204 -13.92 42.48 22.22
C TRP A 204 -12.84 43.57 22.24
#